data_AF-A0A376MS45-F1
#
_entry.id   AF-A0A376MS45-F1
#
_cell.length_a   1.000
_cell.length_b   1.000
_cell.length_c   1.000
_cell.angle_alpha   90.00
_cell.angle_beta   90.00
_cell.angle_gamma   90.00
#
_symmetry.space_group_name_H-M   'P 1'
#
loop_
_entity.id
_entity.type
_entity.pdbx_description
1 polymer ?
#
loop_
_entity_poly.entity_id
_entity_poly.type
_entity_poly.pdbx_seq_one_letter_code
_entity_poly.pdbx_strand_id
1 'polypeptide(L)'
;MFEETTLSLNDLVLPIFVEEEIDDYKAVEAMPGVMRIPEKHLAREIERIANAGIRSVMTFGISHHTDETGSDAWREDGLVARMSRICKQTVPEMIVMSDTCSVNTLLTVTAVCCASMASTTTRLWKI
;
A
#
# COMPACT_ATOMS: atom_id res chain seq x y z
N MET A 1 8.20 -29.64 -19.45
CA MET A 1 8.98 -28.88 -20.46
C MET A 1 8.13 -27.86 -21.22
N PHE A 2 6.79 -27.86 -21.08
CA PHE A 2 5.96 -26.76 -21.59
C PHE A 2 5.34 -26.02 -20.41
N GLU A 3 5.89 -24.84 -20.12
CA GLU A 3 5.35 -23.85 -19.20
C GLU A 3 5.19 -22.56 -20.02
N GLU A 4 3.96 -22.09 -20.18
CA GLU A 4 3.65 -20.94 -21.06
C GLU A 4 3.80 -19.59 -20.33
N THR A 5 3.73 -19.59 -19.00
CA THR A 5 3.74 -18.38 -18.19
C THR A 5 4.53 -18.62 -16.91
N THR A 6 5.58 -17.83 -16.73
CA THR A 6 6.40 -17.81 -15.52
C THR A 6 5.99 -16.64 -14.65
N LEU A 7 5.96 -16.84 -13.33
CA LEU A 7 5.70 -15.76 -12.37
C LEU A 7 6.91 -15.60 -11.45
N SER A 8 7.36 -14.36 -11.28
CA SER A 8 8.52 -13.99 -10.49
C SER A 8 8.19 -12.91 -9.47
N LEU A 9 9.06 -12.70 -8.49
CA LEU A 9 8.92 -11.59 -7.54
C LEU A 9 8.91 -10.21 -8.23
N ASN A 10 9.46 -10.10 -9.44
CA ASN A 10 9.46 -8.86 -10.20
C ASN A 10 8.09 -8.50 -10.76
N ASP A 11 7.16 -9.47 -10.80
CA ASP A 11 5.80 -9.29 -11.31
C ASP A 11 4.82 -8.88 -10.21
N LEU A 12 5.30 -8.81 -8.95
CA LEU A 12 4.47 -8.51 -7.78
C LEU A 12 4.59 -7.04 -7.36
N VAL A 13 3.44 -6.45 -7.04
CA VAL A 13 3.33 -5.15 -6.37
C VAL A 13 2.66 -5.38 -5.03
N LEU A 14 3.29 -4.93 -3.94
CA LEU A 14 2.74 -5.09 -2.59
C LEU A 14 1.90 -3.87 -2.19
N PRO A 15 0.57 -4.01 -2.00
CA PRO A 15 -0.23 -2.95 -1.41
C PRO A 15 0.10 -2.80 0.08
N ILE A 16 0.35 -1.57 0.53
CA ILE A 16 0.58 -1.23 1.93
C ILE A 16 -0.41 -0.17 2.40
N PHE A 17 -0.90 -0.33 3.62
CA PHE A 17 -1.84 0.59 4.26
C PHE A 17 -1.12 1.39 5.32
N VAL A 18 -1.13 2.70 5.20
CA VAL A 18 -0.50 3.61 6.16
C VAL A 18 -1.58 4.48 6.77
N GLU A 19 -1.62 4.54 8.10
CA GLU A 19 -2.54 5.39 8.85
C GLU A 19 -1.70 6.39 9.65
N GLU A 20 -2.04 7.68 9.53
CA GLU A 20 -1.40 8.74 10.31
C GLU A 20 -1.97 8.76 11.75
N GLU A 21 -1.27 9.42 12.67
CA GLU A 21 -1.77 9.62 14.05
C GLU A 21 -2.10 8.34 14.85
N ILE A 22 -1.56 7.18 14.46
CA ILE A 22 -1.68 5.93 15.23
C ILE A 22 -0.33 5.44 15.76
N ASP A 23 -0.39 4.72 16.87
CA ASP A 23 0.81 4.19 17.52
C ASP A 23 1.08 2.72 17.23
N ASP A 24 0.03 1.91 17.12
CA ASP A 24 0.10 0.47 17.01
C ASP A 24 -0.44 -0.01 15.66
N TYR A 25 0.08 -1.13 15.18
CA TYR A 25 -0.42 -1.78 13.97
C TYR A 25 -1.88 -2.21 14.18
N LYS A 26 -2.78 -1.81 13.30
CA LYS A 26 -4.20 -2.18 13.36
C LYS A 26 -4.54 -3.24 12.32
N ALA A 27 -5.22 -4.31 12.72
CA ALA A 27 -5.68 -5.32 11.76
C ALA A 27 -6.81 -4.77 10.88
N VAL A 28 -6.81 -5.15 9.60
CA VAL A 28 -7.93 -4.90 8.70
C VAL A 28 -8.88 -6.09 8.78
N GLU A 29 -10.05 -5.93 9.42
CA GLU A 29 -10.99 -7.04 9.63
C GLU A 29 -11.45 -7.70 8.32
N ALA A 30 -11.60 -6.91 7.25
CA ALA A 30 -11.97 -7.42 5.93
C ALA A 30 -10.85 -8.25 5.26
N MET A 31 -9.62 -8.19 5.76
CA MET A 31 -8.43 -8.80 5.16
C MET A 31 -7.54 -9.46 6.23
N PRO A 32 -7.83 -10.71 6.60
CA PRO A 32 -7.00 -11.45 7.56
C PRO A 32 -5.54 -11.52 7.12
N GLY A 33 -4.62 -11.09 7.99
CA GLY A 33 -3.18 -11.05 7.71
C GLY A 33 -2.67 -9.72 7.17
N VAL A 34 -3.55 -8.77 6.86
CA VAL A 34 -3.19 -7.40 6.47
C VAL A 34 -3.34 -6.46 7.66
N MET A 35 -2.30 -5.64 7.86
CA MET A 35 -2.23 -4.66 8.94
C MET A 35 -2.07 -3.25 8.36
N ARG A 36 -2.66 -2.28 9.04
CA ARG A 36 -2.40 -0.86 8.85
C ARG A 36 -1.14 -0.50 9.62
N ILE A 37 -0.21 0.10 8.91
CA ILE A 37 1.11 0.47 9.37
C ILE A 37 1.02 1.90 9.90
N PRO A 38 1.41 2.16 11.16
CA PRO A 38 1.60 3.51 11.65
C PRO A 38 2.60 4.27 10.77
N GLU A 39 2.33 5.53 10.42
CA GLU A 39 3.26 6.36 9.62
C GLU A 39 4.68 6.35 10.21
N LYS A 40 4.80 6.42 11.55
CA LYS A 40 6.09 6.37 12.28
C LYS A 40 6.89 5.06 12.09
N HIS A 41 6.24 3.99 11.64
CA HIS A 41 6.85 2.69 11.39
C HIS A 41 7.01 2.37 9.90
N LEU A 42 6.56 3.26 9.02
CA LEU A 42 6.62 3.06 7.57
C LEU A 42 8.04 2.79 7.07
N ALA A 43 9.03 3.58 7.50
CA ALA A 43 10.43 3.38 7.07
C ALA A 43 10.91 1.95 7.37
N ARG A 44 10.66 1.46 8.58
CA ARG A 44 11.05 0.10 9.00
C ARG A 44 10.36 -0.98 8.16
N GLU A 45 9.07 -0.81 7.86
CA GLU A 45 8.35 -1.76 7.02
C GLU A 45 8.87 -1.76 5.58
N ILE A 46 9.20 -0.60 5.02
CA ILE A 46 9.77 -0.50 3.67
C ILE A 46 11.13 -1.19 3.60
N GLU A 47 12.00 -1.04 4.60
CA GLU A 47 13.25 -1.80 4.68
C GLU A 47 13.00 -3.31 4.72
N ARG A 48 12.04 -3.76 5.54
CA ARG A 48 11.66 -5.16 5.63
C ARG A 48 11.17 -5.71 4.29
N ILE A 49 10.34 -4.94 3.58
CA ILE A 49 9.79 -5.28 2.26
C ILE A 49 10.90 -5.35 1.22
N ALA A 50 11.81 -4.38 1.21
CA ALA A 50 12.95 -4.36 0.31
C ALA A 50 13.88 -5.57 0.56
N ASN A 51 14.16 -5.89 1.83
CA ASN A 51 14.97 -7.05 2.22
C ASN A 51 14.31 -8.39 1.85
N ALA A 52 12.98 -8.44 1.74
CA ALA A 52 12.26 -9.60 1.22
C ALA A 52 12.35 -9.76 -0.31
N GLY A 53 12.99 -8.81 -1.01
CA GLY A 53 13.18 -8.83 -2.47
C GLY A 53 12.03 -8.24 -3.27
N ILE A 54 11.06 -7.59 -2.61
CA ILE A 54 9.95 -6.91 -3.28
C ILE A 54 10.47 -5.57 -3.83
N ARG A 55 10.19 -5.32 -5.11
CA ARG A 55 10.70 -4.13 -5.82
C ARG A 55 9.70 -2.99 -5.91
N SER A 56 8.41 -3.28 -5.75
CA SER A 56 7.33 -2.32 -5.94
C SER A 56 6.32 -2.37 -4.81
N VAL A 57 5.97 -1.19 -4.30
CA VAL A 57 4.93 -1.00 -3.29
C VAL A 57 3.87 -0.03 -3.79
N MET A 58 2.62 -0.28 -3.41
CA MET A 58 1.51 0.63 -3.66
C MET A 58 0.97 1.18 -2.34
N THR A 59 1.04 2.50 -2.15
CA THR A 59 0.73 3.15 -0.87
C THR A 59 -0.72 3.60 -0.80
N PHE A 60 -1.45 3.13 0.21
CA PHE A 60 -2.77 3.62 0.57
C PHE A 60 -2.72 4.38 1.90
N GLY A 61 -3.05 5.67 1.84
CA GLY A 61 -3.09 6.53 3.02
C GLY A 61 -4.47 6.60 3.64
N ILE A 62 -4.57 6.37 4.94
CA ILE A 62 -5.77 6.62 5.74
C ILE A 62 -5.49 7.90 6.53
N SER A 63 -6.07 9.00 6.06
CA SER A 63 -5.93 10.31 6.70
C SER A 63 -6.99 10.50 7.78
N HIS A 64 -6.61 11.20 8.86
CA HIS A 64 -7.51 11.69 9.91
C HIS A 64 -8.02 13.12 9.62
N HIS A 65 -7.47 13.77 8.61
CA HIS A 65 -7.83 15.12 8.16
C HIS A 65 -8.70 15.08 6.90
N THR A 66 -9.77 14.29 6.92
CA THR A 66 -10.72 14.24 5.81
C THR A 66 -11.65 15.44 5.83
N ASP A 67 -11.65 16.21 4.75
CA ASP A 67 -12.66 17.22 4.44
C ASP A 67 -13.54 16.79 3.25
N GLU A 68 -14.62 17.52 2.99
CA GLU A 68 -15.59 17.18 1.93
C GLU A 68 -14.96 17.16 0.52
N THR A 69 -13.81 17.81 0.34
CA THR A 69 -13.11 17.94 -0.94
C THR A 69 -11.86 17.05 -1.07
N GLY A 70 -11.45 16.37 0.00
CA GLY A 70 -10.24 15.54 0.02
C GLY A 70 -8.94 16.33 -0.14
N SER A 71 -8.88 17.55 0.40
CA SER A 71 -7.79 18.50 0.12
C SER A 71 -6.43 18.09 0.66
N ASP A 72 -6.38 17.18 1.64
CA ASP A 72 -5.10 16.64 2.12
C ASP A 72 -4.39 15.79 1.04
N ALA A 73 -5.14 15.19 0.11
CA ALA A 73 -4.57 14.33 -0.93
C ALA A 73 -3.66 15.09 -1.93
N TRP A 74 -3.87 16.40 -2.11
CA TRP A 74 -3.05 17.24 -3.00
C TRP A 74 -2.13 18.20 -2.26
N ARG A 75 -2.08 18.14 -0.92
CA ARG A 75 -1.21 19.00 -0.12
C ARG A 75 0.24 18.54 -0.23
N GLU A 76 1.19 19.47 -0.37
CA GLU A 76 2.63 19.14 -0.49
C GLU A 76 3.20 18.37 0.71
N ASP A 77 2.59 18.57 1.88
CA ASP A 77 2.86 17.84 3.12
C ASP A 77 1.68 16.94 3.56
N GLY A 78 0.78 16.61 2.63
CA GLY A 78 -0.29 15.65 2.85
C GLY A 78 0.23 14.22 3.02
N LEU A 79 -0.59 13.33 3.56
CA LEU A 79 -0.19 11.96 3.88
C LEU A 79 0.42 11.23 2.66
N VAL A 80 -0.16 11.43 1.48
CA VAL A 80 0.30 10.87 0.19
C VAL A 80 1.75 11.25 -0.13
N ALA A 81 2.07 12.54 0.01
CA ALA A 81 3.41 13.05 -0.26
C ALA A 81 4.41 12.57 0.79
N ARG A 82 4.02 12.56 2.07
CA ARG A 82 4.88 12.09 3.18
C ARG A 82 5.22 10.61 3.03
N MET A 83 4.23 9.75 2.73
CA MET A 83 4.47 8.33 2.47
C MET A 83 5.48 8.11 1.34
N SER A 84 5.28 8.78 0.21
CA SER A 84 6.17 8.66 -0.96
C SER A 84 7.59 9.11 -0.61
N ARG A 85 7.71 10.23 0.11
CA ARG A 85 8.99 10.77 0.58
C ARG A 85 9.72 9.80 1.52
N ILE A 86 9.03 9.26 2.52
CA ILE A 86 9.59 8.29 3.46
C ILE A 86 10.06 7.03 2.73
N CYS A 87 9.24 6.48 1.83
CA CYS A 87 9.61 5.28 1.06
C CYS A 87 10.87 5.50 0.23
N LYS A 88 10.94 6.61 -0.53
CA LYS A 88 12.08 6.93 -1.39
C LYS A 88 13.34 7.33 -0.62
N GLN A 89 13.20 7.96 0.55
CA GLN A 89 14.34 8.27 1.41
C GLN A 89 14.92 7.00 2.06
N THR A 90 14.06 6.05 2.43
CA THR A 90 14.49 4.83 3.10
C THR A 90 15.10 3.83 2.12
N VAL A 91 14.43 3.60 0.99
CA VAL A 91 14.91 2.70 -0.06
C VAL A 91 14.77 3.40 -1.42
N PRO A 92 15.82 4.11 -1.88
CA PRO A 92 15.79 4.87 -3.14
C PRO A 92 15.46 4.01 -4.37
N GLU A 93 15.86 2.75 -4.37
CA GLU A 93 15.62 1.79 -5.46
C GLU A 93 14.18 1.24 -5.48
N MET A 94 13.39 1.47 -4.43
CA MET A 94 12.00 1.01 -4.36
C MET A 94 11.14 1.78 -5.37
N ILE A 95 10.34 1.03 -6.14
CA ILE A 95 9.29 1.59 -6.99
C ILE A 95 8.08 1.86 -6.09
N VAL A 96 7.71 3.14 -5.98
CA VAL A 96 6.60 3.59 -5.14
C VAL A 96 5.47 4.04 -6.06
N MET A 97 4.35 3.32 -5.99
CA MET A 97 3.11 3.66 -6.67
C MET A 97 2.18 4.31 -5.65
N SER A 98 1.84 5.57 -5.85
CA SER A 98 0.93 6.28 -4.96
C SER A 98 -0.50 6.14 -5.46
N ASP A 99 -1.41 5.68 -4.61
CA ASP A 99 -2.84 5.74 -4.93
C ASP A 99 -3.31 7.20 -4.86
N THR A 100 -3.65 7.79 -6.01
CA THR A 100 -4.16 9.16 -6.11
C THR A 100 -5.69 9.11 -6.17
N CYS A 101 -6.33 8.73 -5.07
CA CYS A 101 -7.79 8.78 -4.95
C CYS A 101 -8.20 9.87 -3.95
N SER A 102 -8.84 10.94 -4.44
CA SER A 102 -9.16 12.15 -3.66
C SER A 102 -10.53 12.15 -2.98
N VAL A 103 -11.27 11.03 -2.95
CA VAL A 103 -12.68 11.05 -2.52
C VAL A 103 -12.99 10.02 -1.46
N ASN A 104 -13.29 10.51 -0.24
CA ASN A 104 -14.14 10.04 0.89
C ASN A 104 -14.69 8.59 0.90
N THR A 105 -13.97 7.67 0.30
CA THR A 105 -14.43 6.30 0.02
C THR A 105 -13.25 5.34 0.13
N LEU A 106 -12.31 5.65 1.03
CA LEU A 106 -11.17 4.78 1.32
C LEU A 106 -11.62 3.39 1.76
N LEU A 107 -12.78 3.22 2.42
CA LEU A 107 -13.28 1.89 2.73
C LEU A 107 -13.79 1.14 1.49
N THR A 108 -14.55 1.77 0.60
CA THR A 108 -15.18 1.06 -0.54
C THR A 108 -14.21 0.88 -1.71
N VAL A 109 -13.36 1.86 -2.03
CA VAL A 109 -12.38 1.74 -3.13
C VAL A 109 -11.23 0.83 -2.73
N THR A 110 -10.73 0.90 -1.49
CA THR A 110 -9.77 -0.10 -1.00
C THR A 110 -10.38 -1.49 -1.02
N ALA A 111 -11.62 -1.66 -0.55
CA ALA A 111 -12.28 -2.96 -0.60
C ALA A 111 -12.46 -3.45 -2.05
N VAL A 112 -12.79 -2.61 -3.02
CA VAL A 112 -12.98 -3.01 -4.43
C VAL A 112 -11.65 -3.25 -5.14
N CYS A 113 -10.68 -2.34 -5.00
CA CYS A 113 -9.35 -2.48 -5.60
C CYS A 113 -8.61 -3.67 -5.00
N CYS A 114 -8.70 -3.84 -3.68
CA CYS A 114 -8.09 -4.97 -2.98
C CYS A 114 -8.88 -6.27 -3.13
N ALA A 115 -10.21 -6.26 -3.32
CA ALA A 115 -10.97 -7.45 -3.72
C ALA A 115 -10.63 -7.88 -5.15
N SER A 116 -10.37 -6.94 -6.06
CA SER A 116 -9.88 -7.24 -7.41
C SER A 116 -8.45 -7.82 -7.38
N MET A 117 -7.57 -7.28 -6.54
CA MET A 117 -6.22 -7.82 -6.32
C MET A 117 -6.22 -9.16 -5.57
N ALA A 118 -7.08 -9.33 -4.57
CA ALA A 118 -7.27 -10.60 -3.86
C ALA A 118 -7.89 -11.66 -4.79
N SER A 119 -8.85 -11.29 -5.66
CA SER A 119 -9.37 -12.15 -6.71
C SER A 119 -8.27 -12.62 -7.66
N THR A 120 -7.38 -11.71 -8.07
CA THR A 120 -6.25 -12.03 -8.94
C THR A 120 -5.23 -12.92 -8.22
N THR A 121 -4.94 -12.64 -6.96
CA THR A 121 -4.00 -13.43 -6.13
C THR A 121 -4.57 -14.82 -5.81
N THR A 122 -5.87 -14.94 -5.52
CA THR A 122 -6.53 -16.24 -5.27
C THR A 122 -6.64 -17.09 -6.55
N ARG A 123 -6.73 -16.46 -7.74
CA ARG A 123 -6.61 -17.16 -9.03
C ARG A 123 -5.19 -17.64 -9.32
N LEU A 124 -4.18 -16.89 -8.89
CA LEU A 124 -2.77 -17.21 -9.07
C LEU A 124 -2.24 -18.28 -8.10
N TRP A 125 -2.87 -18.46 -6.94
CA TRP A 125 -2.55 -19.51 -5.96
C TRP A 125 -3.38 -20.81 -6.12
N LYS A 126 -4.21 -20.89 -7.16
CA LYS A 126 -5.02 -22.08 -7.50
C LYS A 126 -4.61 -22.75 -8.83
N ILE A 127 -3.45 -22.38 -9.38
CA ILE A 127 -2.77 -23.09 -10.47
C ILE A 127 -1.56 -23.81 -9.88
#